data_AF-A0A101WZC2-F1
#
_entry.id   AF-A0A101WZC2-F1
#
_cell.length_a   1.000
_cell.length_b   1.000
_cell.length_c   1.000
_cell.angle_alpha   90.00
_cell.angle_beta   90.00
_cell.angle_gamma   90.00
#
_symmetry.space_group_name_H-M   'P 1'
#
loop_
_entity.id
_entity.type
_entity.pdbx_description
1 polymer ?
#
loop_
_entity_poly.entity_id
_entity_poly.type
_entity_poly.pdbx_seq_one_letter_code
_entity_poly.pdbx_strand_id
1 'polypeptide(L)'
;MIPRNARLDGLDLAWHARLVITGGSTMAHEAALLGTPAISYFPQHYYLDDYLISNGLPLYRCVDEDCMNVLNKVLDMGIEHVDTSSVLRSMEDPTRLIISEIKRLSSQKH
;
A
#
# COMPACT_ATOMS: atom_id res chain seq x y z
N MET A 1 -15.60 -13.26 11.21
CA MET A 1 -16.74 -12.38 11.54
C MET A 1 -16.18 -11.14 12.20
N ILE A 2 -16.44 -9.94 11.67
CA ILE A 2 -15.94 -8.67 12.23
C ILE A 2 -17.01 -8.10 13.20
N PRO A 3 -16.68 -7.82 14.48
CA PRO A 3 -17.65 -7.28 15.43
C PRO A 3 -18.08 -5.85 15.06
N ARG A 4 -19.39 -5.57 15.08
CA ARG A 4 -19.96 -4.28 14.61
C ARG A 4 -19.48 -3.03 15.37
N ASN A 5 -18.95 -3.19 16.59
CA ASN A 5 -18.51 -2.09 17.45
C ASN A 5 -17.02 -2.18 17.83
N ALA A 6 -16.27 -3.09 17.21
CA ALA A 6 -14.83 -3.15 17.42
C ALA A 6 -14.16 -2.05 16.62
N ARG A 7 -13.33 -1.25 17.28
CA ARG A 7 -12.33 -0.42 16.60
C ARG A 7 -11.19 -1.34 16.23
N LEU A 8 -10.99 -1.55 14.94
CA LEU A 8 -9.91 -2.37 14.44
C LEU A 8 -8.80 -1.46 13.92
N ASP A 9 -7.57 -1.92 14.11
CA ASP A 9 -6.41 -1.34 13.46
C ASP A 9 -6.45 -1.69 11.96
N GLY A 10 -6.28 -0.69 11.10
CA GLY A 10 -6.37 -0.89 9.66
C GLY A 10 -5.22 -1.71 9.09
N LEU A 11 -4.02 -1.58 9.66
CA LEU A 11 -2.84 -2.35 9.24
C LEU A 11 -2.97 -3.80 9.66
N ASP A 12 -3.45 -4.06 10.88
CA ASP A 12 -3.71 -5.42 11.36
C ASP A 12 -4.79 -6.13 10.50
N LEU A 13 -5.86 -5.40 10.16
CA LEU A 13 -6.89 -5.92 9.26
C LEU A 13 -6.34 -6.19 7.85
N ALA A 14 -5.51 -5.29 7.32
CA ALA A 14 -4.89 -5.47 6.00
C ALA A 14 -3.93 -6.66 5.99
N TRP A 15 -3.11 -6.84 7.03
CA TRP A 15 -2.18 -7.96 7.16
C TRP A 15 -2.91 -9.32 7.16
N HIS A 16 -4.04 -9.42 7.87
CA HIS A 16 -4.80 -10.65 7.97
C HIS A 16 -5.85 -10.85 6.86
N ALA A 17 -6.02 -9.89 5.96
CA ALA A 17 -6.92 -10.01 4.83
C ALA A 17 -6.32 -10.87 3.70
N ARG A 18 -7.19 -11.53 2.93
CA ARG A 18 -6.78 -12.20 1.68
C ARG A 18 -6.49 -11.20 0.55
N LEU A 19 -7.22 -10.09 0.55
CA LEU A 19 -7.19 -9.07 -0.49
C LEU A 19 -7.78 -7.78 0.09
N VAL A 20 -7.13 -6.65 -0.16
CA VAL A 20 -7.65 -5.31 0.13
C VAL A 20 -8.14 -4.67 -1.16
N ILE A 21 -9.37 -4.17 -1.18
CA ILE A 21 -9.92 -3.41 -2.33
C ILE A 21 -10.36 -2.06 -1.79
N THR A 22 -9.78 -0.96 -2.29
CA THR A 22 -10.01 0.36 -1.70
C THR A 22 -9.81 1.48 -2.70
N GLY A 23 -10.55 2.59 -2.49
CA GLY A 23 -10.33 3.85 -3.18
C GLY A 23 -9.29 4.71 -2.45
N GLY A 24 -8.85 4.34 -1.24
CA GLY A 24 -7.77 5.02 -0.56
C GLY A 24 -6.43 4.53 -1.08
N SER A 25 -5.77 5.31 -1.94
CA SER A 25 -4.47 4.93 -2.52
C SER A 25 -3.44 4.58 -1.45
N THR A 26 -3.36 5.36 -0.37
CA THR A 26 -2.44 5.11 0.75
C THR A 26 -2.71 3.76 1.44
N MET A 27 -3.98 3.40 1.64
CA MET A 27 -4.36 2.12 2.25
C MET A 27 -4.03 0.94 1.34
N ALA A 28 -4.15 1.11 0.02
CA ALA A 28 -3.70 0.10 -0.94
C ALA A 28 -2.17 -0.05 -0.92
N HIS A 29 -1.42 1.05 -0.81
CA HIS A 29 0.04 1.03 -0.66
C HIS A 29 0.48 0.33 0.62
N GLU A 30 -0.15 0.66 1.75
CA GLU A 30 0.11 0.03 3.05
C GLU A 30 -0.12 -1.49 2.99
N ALA A 31 -1.24 -1.93 2.44
CA ALA A 31 -1.53 -3.36 2.26
C ALA A 31 -0.49 -4.06 1.38
N ALA A 32 -0.12 -3.45 0.25
CA ALA A 32 0.89 -4.02 -0.65
C ALA A 32 2.29 -4.08 -0.02
N LEU A 33 2.69 -3.06 0.76
CA LEU A 33 3.95 -3.06 1.51
C LEU A 33 3.98 -4.11 2.62
N LEU A 34 2.82 -4.37 3.24
CA LEU A 34 2.64 -5.48 4.17
C LEU A 34 2.73 -6.84 3.47
N GLY A 35 2.55 -6.91 2.14
CA GLY A 35 2.57 -8.15 1.36
C GLY A 35 1.19 -8.72 1.05
N THR A 36 0.12 -8.08 1.52
CA THR A 36 -1.25 -8.45 1.19
C THR A 36 -1.60 -7.93 -0.21
N PRO A 37 -2.15 -8.76 -1.11
CA PRO A 37 -2.66 -8.28 -2.39
C PRO A 37 -3.64 -7.11 -2.22
N ALA A 38 -3.46 -6.07 -3.01
CA ALA A 38 -4.24 -4.84 -2.91
C ALA A 38 -4.69 -4.35 -4.29
N ILE A 39 -5.98 -4.05 -4.45
CA ILE A 39 -6.54 -3.40 -5.64
C ILE A 39 -6.94 -1.97 -5.26
N SER A 40 -6.26 -1.00 -5.87
CA SER A 40 -6.66 0.40 -5.80
C SER A 40 -7.62 0.73 -6.94
N TYR A 41 -8.82 1.22 -6.60
CA TYR A 41 -9.74 1.83 -7.57
C TYR A 41 -9.68 3.36 -7.56
N PHE A 42 -8.65 3.95 -6.94
CA PHE A 42 -8.49 5.40 -6.90
C PHE A 42 -8.36 5.98 -8.33
N PRO A 43 -9.14 7.01 -8.69
CA PRO A 43 -9.27 7.45 -10.08
C PRO A 43 -8.01 8.14 -10.64
N GLN A 44 -7.11 8.65 -9.79
CA GLN A 44 -5.89 9.30 -10.26
C GLN A 44 -4.72 8.34 -10.24
N HIS A 45 -3.78 8.55 -11.15
CA HIS A 45 -2.53 7.79 -11.20
C HIS A 45 -1.43 8.48 -10.38
N TYR A 46 -0.79 7.73 -9.48
CA TYR A 46 0.37 8.17 -8.74
C TYR A 46 1.60 7.39 -9.19
N TYR A 47 2.73 8.09 -9.33
CA TYR A 47 4.03 7.45 -9.63
C TYR A 47 4.39 6.34 -8.61
N LEU A 48 3.89 6.48 -7.37
CA LEU A 48 4.11 5.51 -6.31
C LEU A 48 3.47 4.15 -6.65
N ASP A 49 2.35 4.14 -7.37
CA ASP A 49 1.73 2.89 -7.81
C ASP A 49 2.70 2.10 -8.70
N ASP A 50 3.27 2.75 -9.71
CA ASP A 50 4.22 2.14 -10.64
C ASP A 50 5.51 1.71 -9.93
N TYR A 51 5.98 2.52 -8.97
CA TYR A 51 7.16 2.18 -8.18
C TYR A 51 6.94 0.90 -7.37
N LEU A 52 5.82 0.78 -6.65
CA LEU A 52 5.55 -0.41 -5.85
C LEU A 52 5.33 -1.65 -6.73
N ILE A 53 4.59 -1.51 -7.84
CA ILE A 53 4.36 -2.60 -8.81
C ILE A 53 5.66 -3.08 -9.43
N SER A 54 6.52 -2.16 -9.88
CA SER A 54 7.81 -2.50 -10.52
C SER A 54 8.81 -3.15 -9.55
N ASN A 55 8.68 -2.91 -8.24
CA ASN A 55 9.45 -3.59 -7.20
C ASN A 55 8.85 -4.96 -6.82
N GLY A 56 7.79 -5.42 -7.49
CA GLY A 56 7.19 -6.73 -7.28
C GLY A 56 6.23 -6.80 -6.08
N LEU A 57 5.80 -5.65 -5.55
CA LEU A 57 4.77 -5.63 -4.50
C LEU A 57 3.39 -5.94 -5.11
N PRO A 58 2.49 -6.62 -4.38
CA PRO A 58 1.23 -7.12 -4.91
C PRO A 58 0.15 -6.02 -4.97
N LEU A 59 0.48 -4.90 -5.60
CA LEU A 59 -0.42 -3.79 -5.87
C LEU A 59 -1.00 -3.93 -7.28
N TYR A 60 -2.30 -3.74 -7.40
CA TYR A 60 -3.04 -3.80 -8.64
C TYR A 60 -3.92 -2.57 -8.74
N ARG A 61 -4.26 -2.22 -9.98
CA ARG A 61 -5.08 -1.06 -10.26
C ARG A 61 -6.26 -1.45 -11.12
N CYS A 62 -7.38 -0.84 -10.84
CA CYS A 62 -8.51 -0.81 -11.74
C CYS A 62 -9.10 0.59 -11.75
N VAL A 63 -9.64 1.02 -12.88
CA VAL A 63 -10.43 2.25 -12.98
C VAL A 63 -11.67 1.89 -13.78
N ASP A 64 -12.81 2.48 -13.42
CA ASP A 64 -14.10 2.25 -14.06
C ASP A 64 -14.57 0.77 -14.00
N GLU A 65 -15.23 0.29 -15.06
CA GLU A 65 -15.92 -1.00 -15.08
C GLU A 65 -14.97 -2.22 -15.12
N ASP A 66 -13.66 -2.02 -15.32
CA ASP A 66 -12.68 -3.11 -15.45
C ASP A 66 -12.27 -3.74 -14.10
N CYS A 67 -12.72 -3.18 -12.97
CA CYS A 67 -12.38 -3.70 -11.64
C CYS A 67 -12.76 -5.17 -11.42
N MET A 68 -13.84 -5.65 -12.03
CA MET A 68 -14.23 -7.05 -11.94
C MET A 68 -13.21 -7.98 -12.63
N ASN A 69 -12.65 -7.57 -13.76
CA ASN A 69 -11.65 -8.39 -14.47
C ASN A 69 -10.33 -8.43 -13.69
N VAL A 70 -9.92 -7.29 -13.12
CA VAL A 70 -8.72 -7.22 -12.26
C VAL A 70 -8.92 -8.08 -11.01
N LEU A 71 -10.08 -7.99 -10.37
CA LEU A 71 -10.43 -8.83 -9.22
C LEU A 71 -10.28 -10.33 -9.55
N ASN A 72 -10.92 -10.79 -10.63
CA ASN A 72 -10.85 -12.19 -11.02
C ASN A 72 -9.41 -12.63 -11.29
N LYS A 73 -8.63 -11.83 -12.02
CA LYS A 73 -7.20 -12.11 -12.26
C LYS A 73 -6.41 -12.25 -10.96
N VAL A 74 -6.61 -11.36 -10.00
CA VAL A 74 -5.90 -11.41 -8.70
C VAL A 74 -6.32 -12.64 -7.90
N LEU A 75 -7.60 -13.00 -7.90
CA LEU A 75 -8.09 -14.21 -7.23
C LEU A 75 -7.52 -15.49 -7.87
N ASP A 76 -7.45 -15.54 -9.20
CA ASP A 76 -6.94 -16.67 -9.98
C ASP A 76 -5.44 -16.90 -9.78
N MET A 77 -4.67 -15.84 -9.46
CA MET A 77 -3.25 -15.97 -9.11
C MET A 77 -3.01 -16.75 -7.82
N GLY A 78 -4.02 -16.87 -6.95
CA GLY A 78 -3.93 -17.62 -5.70
C GLY A 78 -2.91 -17.04 -4.71
N ILE A 79 -2.52 -15.78 -4.87
CA ILE A 79 -1.57 -15.10 -3.96
C ILE A 79 -2.29 -14.84 -2.64
N GLU A 80 -1.73 -15.32 -1.55
CA GLU A 80 -2.23 -15.04 -0.21
C GLU A 80 -1.40 -13.94 0.45
N HIS A 81 -0.08 -14.05 0.35
CA HIS A 81 0.85 -13.10 0.92
C HIS A 81 2.20 -13.14 0.20
N VAL A 82 2.78 -11.97 -0.07
CA VAL A 82 4.09 -11.81 -0.70
C VAL A 82 5.11 -11.43 0.36
N ASP A 83 6.28 -12.08 0.38
CA ASP A 83 7.39 -11.64 1.24
C ASP A 83 7.99 -10.33 0.69
N THR A 84 7.69 -9.22 1.36
CA THR A 84 8.15 -7.87 0.98
C THR A 84 9.46 -7.49 1.66
N SER A 85 10.05 -8.35 2.49
CA SER A 85 11.18 -8.00 3.35
C SER A 85 12.42 -7.55 2.58
N SER A 86 12.68 -8.14 1.41
CA SER A 86 13.80 -7.78 0.53
C SER A 86 13.61 -6.37 -0.05
N VAL A 87 12.41 -6.05 -0.53
CA VAL A 87 12.05 -4.75 -1.08
C VAL A 87 12.13 -3.68 0.01
N LEU A 88 11.52 -3.92 1.17
CA LEU A 88 11.52 -2.98 2.30
C LEU A 88 12.93 -2.66 2.79
N ARG A 89 13.83 -3.65 2.84
CA ARG A 89 15.24 -3.44 3.21
C ARG A 89 16.04 -2.63 2.19
N SER A 90 15.58 -2.60 0.93
CA SER A 90 16.23 -1.84 -0.14
C SER A 90 15.81 -0.36 -0.17
N MET A 91 14.71 -0.01 0.51
CA MET A 91 14.22 1.37 0.55
C MET A 91 15.13 2.25 1.40
N GLU A 92 15.26 3.52 1.00
CA GLU A 92 16.03 4.52 1.75
C GLU A 92 15.39 4.79 3.12
N ASP A 93 16.21 4.92 4.16
CA ASP A 93 15.77 5.44 5.46
C ASP A 93 15.70 6.99 5.41
N PRO A 94 14.49 7.59 5.43
CA PRO A 94 14.35 9.04 5.29
C PRO A 94 14.69 9.79 6.58
N THR A 95 14.95 9.10 7.71
CA THR A 95 15.09 9.71 9.03
C THR A 95 16.14 10.82 9.05
N ARG A 96 17.29 10.60 8.41
CA ARG A 96 18.37 11.60 8.36
C ARG A 96 17.94 12.85 7.58
N LEU A 97 17.26 12.68 6.45
CA LEU A 97 16.77 13.78 5.63
C LEU A 97 15.73 14.60 6.41
N ILE A 98 14.77 13.93 7.03
CA ILE A 98 13.73 14.56 7.86
C ILE A 98 14.36 15.37 9.00
N ILE A 99 15.30 14.79 9.75
CA ILE A 99 15.98 15.50 10.85
C ILE A 99 16.75 16.73 10.32
N SER A 100 17.42 16.59 9.17
CA SER A 100 18.15 17.71 8.57
C SER A 100 17.23 18.87 8.18
N GLU A 101 16.05 18.54 7.64
CA GLU A 101 15.06 19.53 7.21
C GLU A 101 14.40 20.22 8.40
N ILE A 102 14.09 19.47 9.47
CA ILE A 102 13.61 20.04 10.74
C ILE A 102 14.59 21.07 11.29
N LYS A 103 15.91 20.77 11.29
CA LYS A 103 16.94 21.70 11.74
C LYS A 103 17.02 22.95 10.85
N ARG A 104 17.01 22.76 9.54
CA ARG A 104 17.05 23.85 8.55
C ARG A 104 15.88 24.82 8.76
N LEU A 105 14.65 24.30 8.84
CA LEU A 105 13.45 25.11 9.07
C LEU A 105 13.45 25.81 10.43
N SER A 106 14.00 25.16 11.47
CA SER A 106 14.11 25.77 12.80
C SER A 106 15.10 26.94 12.83
N SER A 107 16.20 26.87 12.07
CA SER A 107 17.18 27.96 11.96
C SER A 107 16.73 29.17 11.14
N GLN A 108 15.68 29.04 10.32
CA GLN A 108 15.11 30.12 9.50
C GLN A 108 14.06 30.96 10.24
N LYS A 109 13.77 30.64 11.51
CA LYS A 109 12.84 31.40 12.35
C LYS A 109 13.48 32.63 13.04
N HIS A 110 14.68 33.03 12.62
CA HIS A 110 15.38 34.25 13.02
C HIS A 110 15.75 35.05 11.77
#